data_AF-A0A822HAR3-F1
#
_entry.id   AF-A0A822HAR3-F1
#
_cell.length_a   1.000
_cell.length_b   1.000
_cell.length_c   1.000
_cell.angle_alpha   90.00
_cell.angle_beta   90.00
_cell.angle_gamma   90.00
#
_symmetry.space_group_name_H-M   'P 1'
#
loop_
_entity.id
_entity.type
_entity.pdbx_description
1 polymer ?
#
loop_
_entity_poly.entity_id
_entity_poly.type
_entity_poly.pdbx_seq_one_letter_code
_entity_poly.pdbx_strand_id
1 'polypeptide(L)'
;TFTKLPNKHYPLEIDYKQHSNDDDDIQKALNNSNAKNCSHLPSPVQDLIRLIFNIETMKETLLAFEIDLTKMPLGKFNRFYTLVPHDFGLKKLKILDNIELIQSKTQMINNLLETEIAYSLLKGSTDKENEHPIDVHYKKN
;
A
#
# COMPACT_ATOMS: atom_id res chain seq x y z
N THR A 1 0.93 -29.63 4.63
CA THR A 1 -0.11 -28.60 4.82
C THR A 1 -0.14 -28.21 6.28
N PHE A 2 -0.16 -26.91 6.61
CA PHE A 2 -0.22 -26.46 8.01
C PHE A 2 -1.67 -26.47 8.51
N THR A 3 -1.89 -26.94 9.74
CA THR A 3 -3.22 -27.00 10.36
C THR A 3 -3.20 -26.20 11.66
N LYS A 4 -4.05 -25.17 11.76
CA LYS A 4 -4.14 -24.33 12.97
C LYS A 4 -4.63 -25.17 14.15
N LEU A 5 -3.90 -25.13 15.26
CA LEU A 5 -4.29 -25.78 16.51
C LEU A 5 -4.75 -24.73 17.53
N PRO A 6 -5.74 -25.04 18.38
CA PRO A 6 -6.15 -24.16 19.49
C PRO A 6 -4.95 -23.77 20.35
N ASN A 7 -4.86 -22.49 20.73
CA ASN A 7 -3.81 -21.92 21.59
C ASN A 7 -2.36 -22.08 21.07
N LYS A 8 -2.17 -22.35 19.76
CA LYS A 8 -0.85 -22.38 19.12
C LYS A 8 -0.74 -21.25 18.10
N HIS A 9 0.48 -20.72 17.96
CA HIS A 9 0.78 -19.69 16.97
C HIS A 9 0.60 -20.21 15.55
N TYR A 10 0.17 -19.33 14.66
CA TYR A 10 0.07 -19.58 13.23
C TYR A 10 1.30 -18.95 12.54
N PRO A 11 2.10 -19.71 11.80
CA PRO A 11 3.26 -19.17 11.10
C PRO A 11 2.79 -18.23 9.98
N LEU A 12 3.34 -17.02 10.00
CA LEU A 12 3.13 -16.01 8.98
C LEU A 12 4.30 -16.03 8.01
N GLU A 13 4.02 -16.32 6.74
CA GLU A 13 4.99 -16.19 5.66
C GLU A 13 5.10 -14.71 5.30
N ILE A 14 6.01 -14.00 5.95
CA ILE A 14 6.33 -12.61 5.64
C ILE A 14 7.69 -12.60 4.95
N ASP A 15 7.71 -12.18 3.68
CA ASP A 15 8.95 -11.92 2.98
C ASP A 15 9.47 -10.53 3.41
N TYR A 16 10.40 -10.50 4.36
CA TYR A 16 10.96 -9.26 4.92
C TYR A 16 12.02 -8.58 4.03
N LYS A 17 12.23 -9.01 2.78
CA LYS A 17 13.22 -8.37 1.90
C LYS A 17 12.89 -6.88 1.70
N GLN A 18 13.91 -6.06 1.97
CA GLN A 18 13.93 -4.60 2.14
C GLN A 18 13.11 -3.84 1.07
N HIS A 19 12.11 -3.07 1.52
CA HIS A 19 11.33 -2.12 0.70
C HIS A 19 11.53 -0.65 1.12
N SER A 20 12.33 -0.38 2.17
CA SER A 20 12.55 1.00 2.63
C SER A 20 13.23 1.88 1.57
N ASN A 21 14.03 1.29 0.68
CA ASN A 21 14.66 2.05 -0.41
C ASN A 21 13.67 2.28 -1.57
N ASP A 22 12.79 1.32 -1.86
CA ASP A 22 11.84 1.38 -2.97
C ASP A 22 10.83 2.53 -2.81
N ASP A 23 10.29 2.73 -1.60
CA ASP A 23 9.32 3.80 -1.32
C ASP A 23 9.93 5.20 -1.54
N ASP A 24 11.15 5.41 -1.05
CA ASP A 24 11.88 6.68 -1.17
C ASP A 24 12.26 6.95 -2.63
N ASP A 25 12.70 5.92 -3.36
CA ASP A 25 13.03 6.02 -4.78
C ASP A 25 11.80 6.37 -5.63
N ILE A 26 10.64 5.77 -5.31
CA ILE A 26 9.38 6.05 -6.00
C ILE A 26 8.87 7.46 -5.69
N GLN A 27 8.86 7.87 -4.41
CA GLN A 27 8.44 9.23 -4.04
C GLN A 27 9.36 10.28 -4.69
N LYS A 28 10.67 10.01 -4.70
CA LYS A 28 11.63 10.86 -5.37
C LYS A 28 11.36 10.91 -6.87
N ALA A 29 11.01 9.80 -7.53
CA ALA A 29 10.67 9.78 -8.95
C ALA A 29 9.39 10.58 -9.28
N LEU A 30 8.36 10.53 -8.44
CA LEU A 30 7.11 11.27 -8.63
C LEU A 30 7.25 12.79 -8.37
N ASN A 31 8.14 13.16 -7.43
CA ASN A 31 8.31 14.54 -6.97
C ASN A 31 9.48 15.27 -7.66
N ASN A 32 10.45 14.57 -8.27
CA ASN A 32 11.56 15.25 -8.94
C ASN A 32 11.11 15.93 -10.22
N SER A 33 11.11 17.27 -10.18
CA SER A 33 10.99 18.12 -11.36
C SER A 33 12.32 18.24 -12.14
N ASN A 34 13.41 17.60 -11.65
CA ASN A 34 14.75 17.66 -12.24
C ASN A 34 15.11 16.43 -13.10
N ALA A 35 14.12 15.68 -13.59
CA ALA A 35 14.40 14.73 -14.64
C ALA A 35 14.81 15.49 -15.90
N LYS A 36 15.85 15.02 -16.58
CA LYS A 36 16.36 15.49 -17.88
C LYS A 36 15.30 15.64 -18.99
N ASN A 37 14.04 15.25 -18.72
CA ASN A 37 12.94 15.13 -19.66
C ASN A 37 11.70 15.78 -19.03
N CYS A 38 11.21 16.90 -19.56
CA CYS A 38 9.93 17.47 -19.13
C CYS A 38 8.78 16.50 -19.49
N SER A 39 7.83 16.28 -18.58
CA SER A 39 6.59 15.55 -18.90
C SER A 39 5.85 16.19 -20.07
N HIS A 40 5.31 15.37 -20.97
CA HIS A 40 4.46 15.86 -22.07
C HIS A 40 2.99 16.09 -21.66
N LEU A 41 2.65 15.82 -20.40
CA LEU A 41 1.28 15.93 -19.90
C LEU A 41 0.96 17.33 -19.38
N PRO A 42 -0.28 17.82 -19.52
CA PRO A 42 -0.70 19.08 -18.90
C PRO A 42 -0.51 19.06 -17.38
N SER A 43 -0.18 20.21 -16.78
CA SER A 43 -0.04 20.33 -15.30
C SER A 43 -1.21 19.71 -14.52
N PRO A 44 -2.49 19.94 -14.91
CA PRO A 44 -3.62 19.33 -14.19
C PRO A 44 -3.60 17.80 -14.21
N VAL A 45 -3.08 17.19 -15.28
CA VAL A 45 -2.96 15.73 -15.40
C VAL A 45 -1.80 15.22 -14.54
N GLN A 46 -0.68 15.96 -14.50
CA GLN A 46 0.44 15.64 -13.62
C GLN A 46 0.02 15.70 -12.14
N ASP A 47 -0.74 16.72 -11.76
CA ASP A 47 -1.24 16.91 -10.39
C ASP A 47 -2.23 15.80 -10.01
N LEU A 48 -3.09 15.37 -10.94
CA LEU A 48 -3.99 14.24 -10.74
C LEU A 48 -3.22 12.94 -10.51
N ILE A 49 -2.19 12.66 -11.31
CA ILE A 49 -1.37 11.45 -11.16
C ILE A 49 -0.62 11.47 -9.83
N ARG A 50 -0.07 12.61 -9.44
CA ARG A 50 0.55 12.79 -8.11
C ARG A 50 -0.43 12.56 -6.98
N LEU A 51 -1.67 13.01 -7.13
CA LEU A 51 -2.72 12.81 -6.14
C LEU A 51 -3.12 11.32 -6.02
N ILE A 52 -3.30 10.63 -7.14
CA ILE A 52 -3.71 9.22 -7.17
C ILE A 52 -2.60 8.31 -6.62
N PHE A 53 -1.32 8.60 -6.91
CA PHE A 53 -0.18 7.78 -6.51
C PHE A 53 0.58 8.34 -5.29
N ASN A 54 -0.08 9.11 -4.42
CA ASN A 54 0.55 9.60 -3.21
C ASN A 54 0.72 8.50 -2.16
N ILE A 55 1.96 8.00 -2.03
CA ILE A 55 2.33 6.96 -1.04
C ILE A 55 2.06 7.43 0.39
N GLU A 56 2.25 8.71 0.70
CA GLU A 56 2.01 9.25 2.05
C GLU A 56 0.53 9.13 2.42
N THR A 57 -0.36 9.56 1.52
CA THR A 57 -1.81 9.40 1.70
C THR A 57 -2.20 7.93 1.84
N MET A 58 -1.59 7.02 1.07
CA MET A 58 -1.81 5.58 1.24
C MET A 58 -1.38 5.11 2.64
N LYS A 59 -0.21 5.52 3.16
CA LYS A 59 0.25 5.17 4.52
C LYS A 59 -0.68 5.73 5.60
N GLU A 60 -1.12 6.98 5.46
CA GLU A 60 -2.04 7.62 6.40
C GLU A 60 -3.36 6.88 6.52
N THR A 61 -3.94 6.44 5.39
CA THR A 61 -5.19 5.67 5.41
C THR A 61 -5.04 4.35 6.16
N LEU A 62 -3.91 3.65 6.01
CA LEU A 62 -3.62 2.40 6.71
C LEU A 62 -3.44 2.61 8.22
N LEU A 63 -2.75 3.67 8.61
CA LEU A 63 -2.60 4.05 10.02
C LEU A 63 -3.95 4.38 10.66
N ALA A 64 -4.85 5.05 9.94
CA ALA A 64 -6.20 5.35 10.41
C ALA A 64 -7.03 4.07 10.70
N PHE A 65 -6.72 2.97 10.02
CA PHE A 65 -7.30 1.65 10.28
C PHE A 65 -6.58 0.84 11.38
N GLU A 66 -5.64 1.46 12.10
CA GLU A 66 -4.83 0.84 13.16
C GLU A 66 -4.03 -0.37 12.63
N ILE A 67 -3.49 -0.25 11.41
CA ILE A 67 -2.68 -1.29 10.78
C ILE A 67 -1.21 -1.07 11.07
N ASP A 68 -0.53 -2.15 11.48
CA ASP A 68 0.92 -2.12 11.68
C ASP A 68 1.65 -2.22 10.33
N LEU A 69 2.09 -1.07 9.82
CA LEU A 69 2.86 -0.95 8.59
C LEU A 69 4.25 -1.63 8.66
N THR A 70 4.79 -1.85 9.86
CA THR A 70 6.07 -2.57 10.01
C THR A 70 5.92 -4.06 9.76
N LYS A 71 4.75 -4.60 10.08
CA LYS A 71 4.39 -6.01 9.86
C LYS A 71 3.72 -6.24 8.52
N MET A 72 3.07 -5.20 7.98
CA MET A 72 2.35 -5.24 6.71
C MET A 72 2.71 -4.02 5.85
N PRO A 73 3.86 -4.04 5.14
CA PRO A 73 4.26 -2.97 4.24
C PRO A 73 3.36 -2.92 3.00
N LEU A 74 3.35 -1.76 2.34
CA LEU A 74 2.65 -1.53 1.07
C LEU A 74 3.09 -2.59 0.03
N GLY A 75 2.13 -3.27 -0.60
CA GLY A 75 2.38 -4.28 -1.64
C GLY A 75 2.42 -5.74 -1.16
N LYS A 76 2.10 -6.02 0.11
CA LYS A 76 2.00 -7.39 0.65
C LYS A 76 0.73 -7.59 1.47
N PHE A 77 -0.44 -7.53 0.82
CA PHE A 77 -1.76 -7.64 1.49
C PHE A 77 -2.48 -8.98 1.24
N ASN A 78 -1.81 -9.96 0.66
CA ASN A 78 -2.40 -11.24 0.31
C ASN A 78 -2.52 -12.24 1.49
N ARG A 79 -3.55 -12.10 2.32
CA ARG A 79 -4.42 -13.20 2.83
C ARG A 79 -5.39 -12.75 3.93
N PHE A 80 -6.66 -13.09 3.73
CA PHE A 80 -7.82 -12.70 4.53
C PHE A 80 -7.86 -13.19 6.02
N TYR A 81 -8.52 -12.35 6.83
CA TYR A 81 -9.21 -12.52 8.13
C TYR A 81 -8.49 -13.04 9.39
N THR A 82 -7.39 -13.81 9.32
CA THR A 82 -6.69 -14.24 10.56
C THR A 82 -5.48 -13.37 10.91
N LEU A 83 -5.01 -12.53 9.97
CA LEU A 83 -3.59 -12.18 9.91
C LEU A 83 -3.28 -10.70 9.66
N VAL A 84 -4.29 -9.83 9.52
CA VAL A 84 -4.03 -8.39 9.45
C VAL A 84 -3.50 -7.95 10.82
N PRO A 85 -2.23 -7.51 10.89
CA PRO A 85 -1.65 -7.08 12.15
C PRO A 85 -2.27 -5.74 12.51
N HIS A 86 -3.08 -5.75 13.55
CA HIS A 86 -3.61 -4.54 14.14
C HIS A 86 -2.72 -4.10 15.29
N ASP A 87 -2.37 -2.82 15.31
CA ASP A 87 -1.70 -2.21 16.46
C ASP A 87 -2.75 -1.67 17.43
N PHE A 88 -3.18 -2.51 18.38
CA PHE A 88 -4.08 -2.11 19.46
C PHE A 88 -3.34 -1.69 20.73
N GLY A 89 -2.00 -1.71 20.74
CA GLY A 89 -1.20 -1.55 21.95
C GLY A 89 -1.65 -2.48 23.09
N LEU A 90 -2.03 -1.90 24.23
CA LEU A 90 -2.54 -2.63 25.41
C LEU A 90 -4.07 -2.81 25.41
N LYS A 91 -4.78 -2.33 24.38
CA LYS A 91 -6.25 -2.40 24.32
C LYS A 91 -6.69 -3.81 23.95
N LYS A 92 -7.75 -4.28 24.61
CA LYS A 92 -8.40 -5.55 24.28
C LYS A 92 -9.05 -5.48 22.89
N LEU A 93 -8.92 -6.56 22.12
CA LEU A 93 -9.55 -6.72 20.80
C LEU A 93 -11.06 -6.47 20.90
N LYS A 94 -11.59 -5.59 20.04
CA LYS A 94 -13.04 -5.40 19.87
C LYS A 94 -13.61 -6.62 19.15
N ILE A 95 -14.68 -7.21 19.69
CA ILE A 95 -15.37 -8.34 19.06
C ILE A 95 -16.16 -7.82 17.86
N LEU A 96 -16.15 -8.55 16.76
CA LEU A 96 -16.96 -8.26 15.56
C LEU A 96 -18.37 -8.81 15.75
N ASP A 97 -19.25 -8.06 16.42
CA ASP A 97 -20.60 -8.49 16.76
C ASP A 97 -21.72 -7.65 16.15
N ASN A 98 -21.37 -6.60 15.41
CA ASN A 98 -22.33 -5.67 14.80
C ASN A 98 -22.02 -5.41 13.32
N ILE A 99 -23.08 -5.11 12.56
CA ILE A 99 -23.02 -4.93 11.11
C ILE A 99 -22.15 -3.73 10.73
N GLU A 100 -22.21 -2.65 11.49
CA GLU A 100 -21.42 -1.43 11.22
C GLU A 100 -19.91 -1.72 11.30
N LEU A 101 -19.48 -2.49 12.30
CA LEU A 101 -18.08 -2.88 12.47
C LEU A 101 -17.64 -3.87 11.39
N ILE A 102 -18.53 -4.77 10.97
CA ILE A 102 -18.28 -5.67 9.83
C ILE A 102 -18.12 -4.84 8.54
N GLN A 103 -19.04 -3.91 8.26
CA GLN A 103 -18.98 -3.03 7.09
C GLN A 103 -17.70 -2.19 7.08
N SER A 104 -17.35 -1.61 8.23
CA SER A 104 -16.11 -0.85 8.40
C SER A 104 -14.87 -1.71 8.10
N LYS A 105 -14.82 -2.96 8.59
CA LYS A 105 -13.72 -3.89 8.31
C LYS A 105 -13.71 -4.38 6.86
N THR A 106 -14.87 -4.54 6.23
CA THR A 106 -14.96 -4.84 4.79
C THR A 106 -14.42 -3.68 3.96
N GLN A 107 -14.81 -2.44 4.29
CA GLN A 107 -14.31 -1.25 3.61
C GLN A 107 -12.79 -1.11 3.78
N MET A 108 -12.27 -1.33 4.98
CA MET A 108 -10.83 -1.37 5.23
C MET A 108 -10.14 -2.35 4.27
N ILE A 109 -10.62 -3.59 4.16
CA ILE A 109 -10.00 -4.61 3.30
C ILE A 109 -10.06 -4.23 1.82
N ASN A 110 -11.15 -3.64 1.36
CA ASN A 110 -11.23 -3.14 -0.01
C ASN A 110 -10.18 -2.06 -0.27
N ASN A 111 -10.01 -1.11 0.65
CA ASN A 111 -8.97 -0.08 0.55
C ASN A 111 -7.55 -0.69 0.57
N LEU A 112 -7.32 -1.76 1.34
CA LEU A 112 -6.03 -2.48 1.32
C LEU A 112 -5.72 -3.06 -0.06
N LEU A 113 -6.72 -3.69 -0.67
CA LEU A 113 -6.58 -4.31 -1.98
C LEU A 113 -6.34 -3.26 -3.06
N GLU A 114 -7.06 -2.14 -3.02
CA GLU A 114 -6.83 -1.01 -3.93
C GLU A 114 -5.41 -0.43 -3.79
N THR A 115 -4.95 -0.28 -2.54
CA THR A 115 -3.60 0.20 -2.24
C THR A 115 -2.52 -0.79 -2.73
N GLU A 116 -2.75 -2.10 -2.60
CA GLU A 116 -1.84 -3.14 -3.11
C GLU A 116 -1.67 -3.07 -4.63
N ILE A 117 -2.80 -2.92 -5.32
CA ILE A 117 -2.83 -2.84 -6.78
C ILE A 117 -2.14 -1.56 -7.24
N ALA A 118 -2.48 -0.41 -6.63
CA ALA A 118 -1.86 0.87 -6.94
C ALA A 118 -0.34 0.82 -6.72
N TYR A 119 0.12 0.24 -5.61
CA TYR A 119 1.54 0.08 -5.30
C TYR A 119 2.24 -0.86 -6.28
N SER A 120 1.60 -1.97 -6.67
CA SER A 120 2.13 -2.92 -7.64
C SER A 120 2.28 -2.29 -9.03
N LEU A 121 1.30 -1.47 -9.45
CA LEU A 121 1.36 -0.70 -10.69
C LEU A 121 2.51 0.33 -10.66
N LEU A 122 2.68 0.99 -9.52
CA LEU A 122 3.72 2.00 -9.30
C LEU A 122 5.12 1.38 -9.38
N LYS A 123 5.35 0.28 -8.66
CA LYS A 123 6.64 -0.43 -8.61
C LYS A 123 7.12 -0.94 -9.97
N GLY A 124 6.24 -1.50 -10.81
CA GLY A 124 6.63 -2.03 -12.12
C GLY A 124 6.94 -0.96 -13.19
N SER A 125 7.29 0.27 -12.81
CA SER A 125 7.43 1.44 -13.70
C SER A 125 8.83 2.07 -13.68
N THR A 126 9.69 1.67 -12.75
CA THR A 126 11.03 2.25 -12.54
C THR A 126 12.07 1.81 -13.57
N ASP A 127 11.74 0.86 -14.45
CA ASP A 127 12.69 0.21 -15.37
C ASP A 127 12.87 0.91 -16.74
N LYS A 128 12.21 2.06 -16.98
CA LYS A 128 12.30 2.79 -18.25
C LYS A 128 13.14 4.06 -18.12
N GLU A 129 14.44 3.94 -18.38
CA GLU A 129 15.43 5.02 -18.20
C GLU A 129 15.20 6.30 -19.06
N ASN A 130 14.33 6.25 -20.08
CA ASN A 130 14.19 7.33 -21.07
C ASN A 130 12.86 8.12 -21.02
N GLU A 131 11.93 7.79 -20.12
CA GLU A 131 10.63 8.48 -20.03
C GLU A 131 10.44 9.18 -18.69
N HIS A 132 9.69 10.29 -18.67
CA HIS A 132 9.39 10.99 -17.42
C HIS A 132 8.53 10.09 -16.52
N PRO A 133 8.82 9.95 -15.21
CA PRO A 133 8.11 9.02 -14.32
C PRO A 133 6.57 9.18 -14.35
N ILE A 134 6.08 10.42 -14.33
CA ILE A 134 4.63 10.70 -14.41
C ILE A 134 4.02 10.19 -15.73
N ASP A 135 4.77 10.27 -16.84
CA ASP A 135 4.29 9.82 -18.16
C ASP A 135 4.22 8.29 -18.24
N VAL A 136 5.17 7.61 -17.57
CA VAL A 136 5.16 6.15 -17.45
C VAL A 136 3.93 5.68 -16.67
N HIS A 137 3.58 6.37 -15.58
CA HIS A 137 2.40 6.06 -14.78
C HIS A 137 1.08 6.41 -15.49
N TYR A 138 1.07 7.47 -16.30
CA TYR A 138 -0.10 7.83 -17.10
C TYR A 138 -0.44 6.75 -18.13
N LYS A 139 0.55 6.21 -18.86
CA LYS A 139 0.34 5.20 -19.91
C LYS A 139 -0.21 3.84 -19.40
N LYS A 140 -0.19 3.62 -18.09
CA LYS A 140 -0.71 2.39 -17.45
C LYS A 140 -2.19 2.49 -17.09
N ASN A 141 -2.79 3.68 -17.10
CA ASN A 141 -4.22 3.92 -16.97
C ASN A 141 -4.88 4.14 -18.34
#